data_AF-A0AAW1DET8-F1
#
_entry.id   AF-A0AAW1DET8-F1
#
_cell.length_a   1.000
_cell.length_b   1.000
_cell.length_c   1.000
_cell.angle_alpha   90.00
_cell.angle_beta   90.00
_cell.angle_gamma   90.00
#
_symmetry.space_group_name_H-M   'P 1'
#
loop_
_entity.id
_entity.type
_entity.pdbx_description
1 polymer ?
#
loop_
_entity_poly.entity_id
_entity_poly.type
_entity_poly.pdbx_seq_one_letter_code
_entity_poly.pdbx_strand_id
1 'polypeptide(L)'
;MVDKLIIKDVQLTASNDHQYFVFEDVLYQVMLCFSRDCEVLSVFNHSSATPVHGILKGKVPNVENTVVYPPCGVIPFHGFTMYATPFCYLYDDPIQLYFVFRAFYMRYWFRLHEVSSNEQGVLTLCLMFERLLHKHEFTLWEHLRKHSIQPIRLAFKWIMRAFSGHLPPEQVLFLWDLILAYDSLEILPLLALSIVSMRRESLLTVDTLQNCEAVLADLCSVSVVPLLQMTLINCKDTVPQSPPEGC
;
A
#
# COMPACT_ATOMS: atom_id res chain seq x y z
N MET A 1 -11.35 16.98 15.04
CA MET A 1 -12.03 15.83 14.39
C MET A 1 -11.00 14.79 13.99
N VAL A 2 -9.94 15.20 13.30
CA VAL A 2 -8.89 14.31 12.78
C VAL A 2 -8.10 13.59 13.86
N ASP A 3 -7.77 14.26 14.97
CA ASP A 3 -7.14 13.59 16.12
C ASP A 3 -7.94 12.36 16.59
N LYS A 4 -9.28 12.44 16.62
CA LYS A 4 -10.13 11.31 17.00
C LYS A 4 -10.08 10.17 15.97
N LEU A 5 -9.93 10.50 14.68
CA LEU A 5 -9.78 9.50 13.61
C LEU A 5 -8.43 8.78 13.75
N ILE A 6 -7.35 9.53 13.98
CA ILE A 6 -6.02 8.97 14.20
C ILE A 6 -6.01 8.10 15.45
N ILE A 7 -6.53 8.60 16.56
CA ILE A 7 -6.56 7.85 17.81
C ILE A 7 -7.33 6.54 17.64
N LYS A 8 -8.51 6.62 17.02
CA LYS A 8 -9.31 5.44 16.73
C LYS A 8 -8.61 4.47 15.79
N ASP A 9 -7.86 4.97 14.80
CA ASP A 9 -7.14 4.12 13.86
C ASP A 9 -6.02 3.34 14.55
N VAL A 10 -5.19 3.99 15.36
CA VAL A 10 -4.16 3.34 16.19
C VAL A 10 -4.78 2.23 17.05
N GLN A 11 -5.87 2.54 17.76
CA GLN A 11 -6.57 1.60 18.64
C GLN A 11 -7.15 0.40 17.89
N LEU A 12 -7.66 0.61 16.67
CA LEU A 12 -8.25 -0.46 15.87
C LEU A 12 -7.20 -1.30 15.14
N THR A 13 -5.98 -0.79 14.99
CA THR A 13 -4.92 -1.42 14.20
C THR A 13 -3.76 -1.83 15.09
N ALA A 14 -2.75 -0.97 15.27
CA ALA A 14 -1.52 -1.27 15.98
C ALA A 14 -1.76 -1.80 17.40
N SER A 15 -2.69 -1.22 18.17
CA SER A 15 -2.96 -1.67 19.55
C SER A 15 -3.58 -3.08 19.62
N ASN A 16 -4.24 -3.55 18.55
CA ASN A 16 -4.81 -4.90 18.47
C ASN A 16 -3.87 -5.89 17.76
N ASP A 17 -2.68 -5.45 17.36
CA ASP A 17 -1.72 -6.27 16.66
C ASP A 17 -0.61 -6.73 17.62
N HIS A 18 -0.44 -8.05 17.72
CA HIS A 18 0.62 -8.67 18.52
C HIS A 18 2.03 -8.19 18.18
N GLN A 19 2.27 -7.68 16.98
CA GLN A 19 3.56 -7.15 16.52
C GLN A 19 3.72 -5.66 16.81
N TYR A 20 2.65 -4.90 17.05
CA TYR A 20 2.75 -3.42 17.11
C TYR A 20 2.16 -2.80 18.37
N PHE A 21 1.52 -3.57 19.25
CA PHE A 21 0.82 -3.06 20.44
C PHE A 21 1.70 -2.20 21.36
N VAL A 22 3.01 -2.44 21.39
CA VAL A 22 3.96 -1.70 22.24
C VAL A 22 4.25 -0.27 21.74
N PHE A 23 3.89 0.06 20.49
CA PHE A 23 4.26 1.34 19.87
C PHE A 23 3.15 2.39 19.88
N GLU A 24 2.04 2.13 20.57
CA GLU A 24 0.86 3.01 20.59
C GLU A 24 1.20 4.48 20.88
N ASP A 25 1.99 4.75 21.92
CA ASP A 25 2.37 6.11 22.31
C ASP A 25 3.23 6.82 21.27
N VAL A 26 4.15 6.09 20.64
CA VAL A 26 5.02 6.63 19.58
C VAL A 26 4.20 6.95 18.34
N LEU A 27 3.26 6.07 17.97
CA LEU A 27 2.36 6.27 16.84
C LEU A 27 1.46 7.50 17.04
N TYR A 28 0.94 7.74 18.26
CA TYR A 28 0.20 8.97 18.52
C TYR A 28 1.04 10.22 18.27
N GLN A 29 2.29 10.23 18.76
CA GLN A 29 3.18 11.38 18.57
C GLN A 29 3.44 11.65 17.08
N VAL A 30 3.79 10.62 16.33
CA VAL A 30 4.12 10.71 14.90
C VAL A 30 2.90 11.11 14.07
N MET A 31 1.76 10.44 14.26
CA MET A 31 0.58 10.65 13.42
C MET A 31 -0.13 11.98 13.74
N LEU A 32 -0.18 12.39 15.00
CA LEU A 32 -0.72 13.70 15.37
C LEU A 32 0.18 14.83 14.85
N CYS A 33 1.51 14.65 14.89
CA CYS A 33 2.45 15.58 14.26
C CYS A 33 2.20 15.68 12.76
N PHE A 34 2.13 14.54 12.06
CA PHE A 34 1.87 14.49 10.62
C PHE A 34 0.61 15.27 10.21
N SER A 35 -0.49 15.10 10.95
CA SER A 35 -1.74 15.83 10.63
C SER A 35 -1.63 17.35 10.66
N ARG A 36 -0.61 17.88 11.35
CA ARG A 36 -0.39 19.31 11.59
C ARG A 36 0.72 19.90 10.69
N ASP A 37 1.47 19.08 9.98
CA ASP A 37 2.60 19.53 9.17
C ASP A 37 2.16 20.02 7.79
N CYS A 38 2.28 21.33 7.58
CA CYS A 38 1.94 21.99 6.33
C CYS A 38 2.92 21.70 5.19
N GLU A 39 4.14 21.22 5.47
CA GLU A 39 5.12 20.85 4.41
C GLU A 39 4.57 19.73 3.53
N VAL A 40 3.72 18.87 4.09
CA VAL A 40 3.04 17.78 3.39
C VAL A 40 2.14 18.32 2.26
N LEU A 41 1.66 19.56 2.33
CA LEU A 41 0.83 20.15 1.28
C LEU A 41 1.55 20.24 -0.08
N SER A 42 2.88 20.24 -0.09
CA SER A 42 3.66 20.27 -1.32
C SER A 42 3.45 19.02 -2.20
N VAL A 43 2.92 17.91 -1.67
CA VAL A 43 2.54 16.74 -2.50
C VAL A 43 1.45 17.10 -3.51
N PHE A 44 0.57 18.04 -3.18
CA PHE A 44 -0.51 18.50 -4.05
C PHE A 44 0.00 19.28 -5.27
N ASN A 45 1.25 19.77 -5.26
CA ASN A 45 1.86 20.40 -6.44
C ASN A 45 2.18 19.39 -7.56
N HIS A 46 2.28 18.11 -7.22
CA HIS A 46 2.67 17.02 -8.12
C HIS A 46 1.58 15.92 -8.20
N SER A 47 0.38 16.26 -7.77
CA SER A 47 -0.79 15.40 -7.61
C SER A 47 -1.97 15.99 -8.38
N SER A 48 -2.88 15.14 -8.83
CA SER A 48 -4.17 15.52 -9.42
C SER A 48 -5.25 15.75 -8.35
N ALA A 49 -4.99 15.39 -7.09
CA ALA A 49 -5.86 15.67 -5.96
C ALA A 49 -5.74 17.12 -5.49
N THR A 50 -6.76 17.59 -4.79
CA THR A 50 -6.74 18.86 -4.10
C THR A 50 -6.77 18.63 -2.59
N PRO A 51 -6.10 19.50 -1.81
CA PRO A 51 -6.15 19.40 -0.35
C PRO A 51 -7.59 19.59 0.13
N VAL A 52 -7.93 18.91 1.22
CA VAL A 52 -9.26 19.03 1.81
C VAL A 52 -9.42 20.39 2.48
N HIS A 53 -10.54 21.04 2.21
CA HIS A 53 -10.87 22.33 2.81
C HIS A 53 -12.00 22.18 3.83
N GLY A 54 -11.87 22.87 4.95
CA GLY A 54 -12.87 23.02 6.00
C GLY A 54 -13.34 24.47 6.12
N ILE A 55 -14.56 24.65 6.62
CA ILE A 55 -15.13 25.97 6.89
C ILE A 55 -14.84 26.35 8.35
N LEU A 56 -14.42 27.59 8.59
CA LEU A 56 -14.20 28.11 9.93
C LEU A 56 -15.49 28.00 10.78
N LYS A 57 -15.34 27.54 12.03
CA LYS A 57 -16.49 27.28 12.92
C LYS A 57 -17.33 28.54 13.13
N GLY A 58 -18.63 28.43 12.83
CA GLY A 58 -19.60 29.53 12.99
C GLY A 58 -19.53 30.60 11.90
N LYS A 59 -18.80 30.36 10.80
CA LYS A 59 -18.73 31.25 9.65
C LYS A 59 -19.53 30.70 8.46
N VAL A 60 -19.89 31.60 7.55
CA VAL A 60 -20.61 31.27 6.31
C VAL A 60 -19.63 30.61 5.32
N PRO A 61 -20.04 29.58 4.56
CA PRO A 61 -19.23 28.96 3.52
C PRO A 61 -18.95 29.96 2.38
N ASN A 62 -17.83 30.67 2.48
CA ASN A 62 -17.27 31.51 1.42
C ASN A 62 -15.75 31.28 1.33
N VAL A 63 -15.11 31.79 0.27
CA VAL A 63 -13.69 31.57 0.00
C VAL A 63 -12.81 32.06 1.17
N GLU A 64 -13.14 33.21 1.75
CA GLU A 64 -12.39 33.79 2.88
C GLU A 64 -12.47 32.97 4.17
N ASN A 65 -13.56 32.24 4.39
CA ASN A 65 -13.76 31.39 5.57
C ASN A 65 -13.40 29.92 5.31
N THR A 66 -12.80 29.62 4.16
CA THR A 66 -12.41 28.27 3.77
C THR A 66 -10.90 28.11 3.97
N VAL A 67 -10.49 27.11 4.73
CA VAL A 67 -9.09 26.83 5.05
C VAL A 67 -8.77 25.36 4.79
N VAL A 68 -7.53 25.03 4.46
CA VAL A 68 -7.10 23.64 4.36
C VAL A 68 -7.17 22.98 5.74
N TYR A 69 -7.87 21.85 5.84
CA TYR A 69 -8.02 21.10 7.09
C TYR A 69 -8.14 19.59 6.81
N PRO A 70 -7.27 18.73 7.39
CA PRO A 70 -6.18 19.04 8.34
C PRO A 70 -5.09 19.95 7.75
N PRO A 71 -4.23 20.57 8.58
CA PRO A 71 -3.11 21.37 8.08
C PRO A 71 -2.23 20.68 7.03
N CYS A 72 -2.06 19.35 7.11
CA CYS A 72 -1.33 18.58 6.09
C CYS A 72 -2.13 18.29 4.80
N GLY A 73 -3.42 18.60 4.77
CA GLY A 73 -4.33 18.36 3.65
C GLY A 73 -4.79 16.90 3.47
N VAL A 74 -4.30 15.96 4.29
CA VAL A 74 -4.60 14.53 4.18
C VAL A 74 -5.61 14.10 5.25
N ILE A 75 -6.72 13.47 4.82
CA ILE A 75 -7.65 12.83 5.75
C ILE A 75 -7.18 11.40 6.03
N PRO A 76 -6.94 11.01 7.29
CA PRO A 76 -6.59 9.63 7.62
C PRO A 76 -7.77 8.69 7.35
N PHE A 77 -7.47 7.52 6.80
CA PHE A 77 -8.40 6.40 6.61
C PHE A 77 -8.00 5.22 7.49
N HIS A 78 -8.82 4.17 7.52
CA HIS A 78 -8.53 3.01 8.34
C HIS A 78 -7.28 2.24 7.86
N GLY A 79 -6.30 2.06 8.74
CA GLY A 79 -5.00 1.48 8.44
C GLY A 79 -3.96 2.50 7.99
N PHE A 80 -4.25 3.80 8.01
CA PHE A 80 -3.28 4.83 7.65
C PHE A 80 -2.08 4.82 8.60
N THR A 81 -2.32 4.58 9.88
CA THR A 81 -1.26 4.47 10.91
C THR A 81 -0.27 3.36 10.63
N MET A 82 -0.69 2.30 9.94
CA MET A 82 0.18 1.15 9.65
C MET A 82 1.41 1.53 8.83
N TYR A 83 1.40 2.63 8.08
CA TYR A 83 2.60 3.11 7.41
C TYR A 83 3.73 3.53 8.35
N ALA A 84 3.43 3.92 9.59
CA ALA A 84 4.46 4.28 10.56
C ALA A 84 4.97 3.08 11.36
N THR A 85 4.20 1.99 11.45
CA THR A 85 4.47 0.91 12.41
C THR A 85 5.77 0.15 12.17
N PRO A 86 6.21 -0.15 10.93
CA PRO A 86 7.49 -0.82 10.73
C PRO A 86 8.69 0.06 11.12
N PHE A 87 8.57 1.38 10.96
CA PHE A 87 9.64 2.31 11.36
C PHE A 87 9.83 2.39 12.88
N CYS A 88 8.82 2.01 13.68
CA CYS A 88 8.96 1.92 15.13
C CYS A 88 10.01 0.88 15.57
N TYR A 89 10.33 -0.09 14.72
CA TYR A 89 11.41 -1.05 14.96
C TYR A 89 12.80 -0.51 14.60
N LEU A 90 12.88 0.61 13.88
CA LEU A 90 14.13 1.21 13.42
C LEU A 90 14.55 2.44 14.22
N TYR A 91 13.59 3.17 14.79
CA TYR A 91 13.84 4.45 15.45
C TYR A 91 13.20 4.49 16.84
N ASP A 92 14.04 4.64 17.86
CA ASP A 92 13.59 4.90 19.23
C ASP A 92 13.10 6.35 19.43
N ASP A 93 13.68 7.29 18.66
CA ASP A 93 13.35 8.71 18.73
C ASP A 93 12.15 9.04 17.80
N PRO A 94 11.00 9.47 18.35
CA PRO A 94 9.80 9.78 17.57
C PRO A 94 10.03 10.94 16.58
N ILE A 95 10.98 11.84 16.84
CA ILE A 95 11.30 12.95 15.94
C ILE A 95 11.93 12.42 14.66
N GLN A 96 12.94 11.55 14.78
CA GLN A 96 13.59 10.92 13.63
C GLN A 96 12.60 10.05 12.85
N LEU A 97 11.81 9.24 13.57
CA LEU A 97 10.76 8.42 12.96
C LEU A 97 9.82 9.29 12.13
N TYR A 98 9.37 10.41 12.69
CA TYR A 98 8.45 11.33 12.01
C TYR A 98 9.04 11.85 10.69
N PHE A 99 10.29 12.31 10.69
CA PHE A 99 10.90 12.85 9.48
C PHE A 99 11.11 11.78 8.39
N VAL A 100 11.44 10.55 8.78
CA VAL A 100 11.55 9.42 7.86
C VAL A 100 10.18 9.04 7.29
N PHE A 101 9.16 8.92 8.15
CA PHE A 101 7.78 8.69 7.74
C PHE A 101 7.29 9.75 6.75
N ARG A 102 7.49 11.03 7.07
CA ARG A 102 7.11 12.16 6.22
C ARG A 102 7.80 12.08 4.86
N ALA A 103 9.10 11.84 4.83
CA ALA A 103 9.86 11.73 3.59
C ALA A 103 9.34 10.58 2.71
N PHE A 104 9.07 9.42 3.31
CA PHE A 104 8.54 8.26 2.58
C PHE A 104 7.12 8.51 2.05
N TYR A 105 6.26 9.11 2.86
CA TYR A 105 4.90 9.47 2.45
C TYR A 105 4.90 10.44 1.28
N MET A 106 5.67 11.52 1.38
CA MET A 106 5.72 12.58 0.36
C MET A 106 6.37 12.13 -0.94
N ARG A 107 7.28 11.15 -0.90
CA ARG A 107 7.91 10.60 -2.12
C ARG A 107 7.05 9.54 -2.79
N TYR A 108 6.45 8.64 -2.00
CA TYR A 108 5.83 7.42 -2.50
C TYR A 108 4.35 7.31 -2.15
N TRP A 109 3.99 7.25 -0.87
CA TRP A 109 2.67 6.75 -0.45
C TRP A 109 1.50 7.67 -0.73
N PHE A 110 1.70 8.99 -0.89
CA PHE A 110 0.59 9.87 -1.27
C PHE A 110 -0.08 9.41 -2.59
N ARG A 111 0.71 8.80 -3.50
CA ARG A 111 0.25 8.25 -4.78
C ARG A 111 -0.63 7.01 -4.63
N LEU A 112 -0.58 6.33 -3.49
CA LEU A 112 -1.34 5.12 -3.20
C LEU A 112 -2.79 5.42 -2.78
N HIS A 113 -3.12 6.68 -2.53
CA HIS A 113 -4.42 7.13 -1.98
C HIS A 113 -5.16 8.08 -2.89
N GLU A 114 -4.69 8.21 -4.13
CA GLU A 114 -5.22 9.14 -5.10
C GLU A 114 -5.44 8.43 -6.44
N VAL A 115 -6.56 8.76 -7.08
CA VAL A 115 -6.80 8.39 -8.48
C VAL A 115 -6.10 9.39 -9.38
N SER A 116 -4.99 8.97 -9.99
CA SER A 116 -4.25 9.76 -10.97
C SER A 116 -3.79 8.90 -12.15
N SER A 117 -3.38 9.53 -13.24
CA SER A 117 -2.76 8.88 -14.39
C SER A 117 -1.25 8.65 -14.21
N ASN A 118 -0.71 8.90 -13.02
CA ASN A 118 0.71 8.71 -12.75
C ASN A 118 1.09 7.21 -12.81
N GLU A 119 2.26 6.90 -13.36
CA GLU A 119 2.73 5.53 -13.52
C GLU A 119 2.93 4.81 -12.18
N GLN A 120 3.29 5.56 -11.14
CA GLN A 120 3.47 5.08 -9.77
C GLN A 120 2.20 5.26 -8.92
N GLY A 121 1.08 5.66 -9.52
CA GLY A 121 -0.21 5.83 -8.86
C GLY A 121 -0.94 4.51 -8.62
N VAL A 122 -1.80 4.46 -7.60
CA VAL A 122 -2.53 3.23 -7.21
C VAL A 122 -3.28 2.59 -8.38
N LEU A 123 -3.90 3.38 -9.25
CA LEU A 123 -4.65 2.88 -10.41
C LEU A 123 -3.73 2.12 -11.38
N THR A 124 -2.58 2.71 -11.71
CA THR A 124 -1.60 2.09 -12.62
C THR A 124 -1.01 0.82 -12.01
N LEU A 125 -0.70 0.83 -10.70
CA LEU A 125 -0.20 -0.33 -9.99
C LEU A 125 -1.23 -1.48 -9.95
N CYS A 126 -2.51 -1.16 -9.72
CA CYS A 126 -3.60 -2.14 -9.81
C CYS A 126 -3.73 -2.76 -11.20
N LEU A 127 -3.65 -1.94 -12.26
CA LEU A 127 -3.67 -2.41 -13.64
C LEU A 127 -2.45 -3.27 -13.97
N MET A 128 -1.27 -2.91 -13.45
CA MET A 128 -0.05 -3.70 -13.59
C MET A 128 -0.24 -5.08 -12.96
N PHE A 129 -0.78 -5.16 -11.74
CA PHE A 129 -1.10 -6.44 -11.10
C PHE A 129 -2.03 -7.30 -11.96
N GLU A 130 -3.14 -6.75 -12.47
CA GLU A 130 -4.08 -7.51 -13.30
C GLU A 130 -3.47 -7.97 -14.63
N ARG A 131 -2.66 -7.11 -15.28
CA ARG A 131 -1.95 -7.48 -16.51
C ARG A 131 -0.94 -8.60 -16.28
N LEU A 132 -0.19 -8.54 -15.18
CA LEU A 132 0.76 -9.57 -14.81
C LEU A 132 0.05 -10.89 -14.51
N LEU A 133 -1.06 -10.85 -13.77
CA LEU A 133 -1.86 -12.03 -13.46
C LEU A 133 -2.43 -12.67 -14.72
N HIS A 134 -3.02 -11.88 -15.61
CA HIS A 134 -3.52 -12.37 -16.90
C HIS A 134 -2.42 -13.02 -17.74
N LYS A 135 -1.23 -12.41 -17.76
CA LYS A 135 -0.10 -12.88 -18.57
C LYS A 135 0.54 -14.16 -18.03
N HIS A 136 0.76 -14.24 -16.71
CA HIS A 136 1.56 -15.30 -16.09
C HIS A 136 0.74 -16.40 -15.41
N GLU A 137 -0.51 -16.11 -15.04
CA GLU A 137 -1.42 -17.05 -14.36
C GLU A 137 -2.78 -17.11 -15.06
N PHE A 138 -2.77 -17.29 -16.39
CA PHE A 138 -3.98 -17.26 -17.22
C PHE A 138 -5.07 -18.25 -16.76
N THR A 139 -4.69 -19.46 -16.33
CA THR A 139 -5.65 -20.45 -15.82
C THR A 139 -6.37 -19.96 -14.57
N LEU A 140 -5.65 -19.31 -13.64
CA LEU A 140 -6.24 -18.72 -12.45
C LEU A 140 -7.09 -17.50 -12.82
N TRP A 141 -6.63 -16.66 -13.76
CA TRP A 141 -7.40 -15.53 -14.27
C TRP A 141 -8.78 -15.96 -14.80
N GLU A 142 -8.83 -16.96 -15.67
CA GLU A 142 -10.09 -17.47 -16.22
C GLU A 142 -10.98 -18.11 -15.17
N HIS A 143 -10.39 -18.81 -14.19
CA HIS A 143 -11.11 -19.34 -13.04
C HIS A 143 -11.80 -18.22 -12.24
N LEU A 144 -11.06 -17.17 -11.86
CA LEU A 144 -11.61 -16.03 -11.13
C LEU A 144 -12.74 -15.35 -11.92
N ARG A 145 -12.56 -15.14 -13.24
CA ARG A 145 -13.59 -14.54 -14.10
C ARG A 145 -14.85 -15.40 -14.22
N LYS A 146 -14.70 -16.71 -14.38
CA LYS A 146 -15.83 -17.65 -14.41
C LYS A 146 -16.70 -17.55 -13.16
N HIS A 147 -16.07 -17.29 -12.02
CA HIS A 147 -16.72 -17.13 -10.73
C HIS A 147 -17.07 -15.68 -10.37
N SER A 148 -16.96 -14.74 -11.32
CA SER A 148 -17.25 -13.30 -11.13
C SER A 148 -16.41 -12.64 -10.02
N ILE A 149 -15.20 -13.16 -9.78
CA ILE A 149 -14.24 -12.61 -8.84
C ILE A 149 -13.33 -11.65 -9.61
N GLN A 150 -13.37 -10.37 -9.25
CA GLN A 150 -12.44 -9.37 -9.79
C GLN A 150 -11.05 -9.58 -9.17
N PRO A 151 -10.01 -9.90 -9.96
CA PRO A 151 -8.71 -10.26 -9.40
C PRO A 151 -8.10 -9.18 -8.52
N ILE A 152 -8.24 -7.90 -8.88
CA ILE A 152 -7.71 -6.80 -8.07
C ILE A 152 -8.23 -6.79 -6.63
N ARG A 153 -9.43 -7.31 -6.36
CA ARG A 153 -9.98 -7.37 -4.99
C ARG A 153 -9.13 -8.22 -4.04
N LEU A 154 -8.34 -9.16 -4.57
CA LEU A 154 -7.44 -10.00 -3.79
C LEU A 154 -6.20 -9.23 -3.31
N ALA A 155 -5.74 -8.24 -4.07
CA ALA A 155 -4.46 -7.57 -3.85
C ALA A 155 -4.58 -6.09 -3.45
N PHE A 156 -5.73 -5.44 -3.68
CA PHE A 156 -5.88 -4.00 -3.53
C PHE A 156 -5.46 -3.48 -2.15
N LYS A 157 -5.86 -4.17 -1.08
CA LYS A 157 -5.51 -3.78 0.30
C LYS A 157 -3.99 -3.83 0.54
N TRP A 158 -3.29 -4.76 -0.09
CA TRP A 158 -1.84 -4.88 0.01
C TRP A 158 -1.14 -3.75 -0.72
N ILE A 159 -1.53 -3.49 -1.98
CA ILE A 159 -0.95 -2.42 -2.80
C ILE A 159 -1.21 -1.06 -2.14
N MET A 160 -2.45 -0.80 -1.74
CA MET A 160 -2.85 0.48 -1.14
C MET A 160 -2.22 0.74 0.23
N ARG A 161 -1.66 -0.28 0.91
CA ARG A 161 -0.94 -0.10 2.19
C ARG A 161 0.55 -0.42 2.10
N ALA A 162 1.09 -0.58 0.88
CA ALA A 162 2.45 -1.04 0.65
C ALA A 162 2.83 -2.25 1.53
N PHE A 163 1.89 -3.20 1.69
CA PHE A 163 1.94 -4.40 2.54
C PHE A 163 2.05 -4.19 4.05
N SER A 164 2.02 -2.95 4.56
CA SER A 164 2.00 -2.75 6.00
C SER A 164 0.70 -3.26 6.62
N GLY A 165 0.84 -3.92 7.78
CA GLY A 165 -0.24 -4.64 8.45
C GLY A 165 -0.68 -5.94 7.77
N HIS A 166 0.09 -6.41 6.79
CA HIS A 166 -0.16 -7.68 6.10
C HIS A 166 1.01 -8.65 6.18
N LEU A 167 2.24 -8.13 6.17
CA LEU A 167 3.46 -8.91 6.34
C LEU A 167 4.09 -8.64 7.71
N PRO A 168 4.93 -9.56 8.21
CA PRO A 168 5.78 -9.28 9.37
C PRO A 168 6.64 -8.03 9.15
N PRO A 169 6.94 -7.23 10.21
CA PRO A 169 7.62 -5.95 10.09
C PRO A 169 8.92 -6.02 9.29
N GLU A 170 9.74 -7.02 9.57
CA GLU A 170 11.01 -7.27 8.86
C GLU A 170 10.80 -7.43 7.34
N GLN A 171 9.77 -8.17 6.94
CA GLN A 171 9.47 -8.41 5.52
C GLN A 171 8.93 -7.14 4.84
N VAL A 172 8.15 -6.32 5.56
CA VAL A 172 7.73 -5.00 5.08
C VAL A 172 8.95 -4.09 4.86
N LEU A 173 9.89 -4.08 5.81
CA LEU A 173 11.11 -3.27 5.70
C LEU A 173 11.96 -3.70 4.50
N PHE A 174 12.15 -5.00 4.26
CA PHE A 174 12.83 -5.47 3.05
C PHE A 174 12.12 -5.04 1.76
N LEU A 175 10.78 -5.06 1.73
CA LEU A 175 10.03 -4.55 0.59
C LEU A 175 10.28 -3.05 0.38
N TRP A 176 10.32 -2.27 1.45
CA TRP A 176 10.56 -0.83 1.38
C TRP A 176 11.99 -0.47 1.03
N ASP A 177 12.97 -1.29 1.42
CA ASP A 177 14.35 -1.18 0.92
C ASP A 177 14.40 -1.36 -0.61
N LEU A 178 13.60 -2.28 -1.17
CA LEU A 178 13.51 -2.42 -2.63
C LEU A 178 12.83 -1.22 -3.29
N ILE A 179 11.81 -0.63 -2.67
CA ILE A 179 11.20 0.62 -3.15
C ILE A 179 12.26 1.72 -3.21
N LEU A 180 13.08 1.86 -2.17
CA LEU A 180 14.16 2.85 -2.12
C LEU A 180 15.26 2.55 -3.15
N ALA A 181 15.67 1.28 -3.27
CA ALA A 181 16.75 0.86 -4.17
C ALA A 181 16.41 1.08 -5.65
N TYR A 182 15.15 0.82 -6.04
CA TYR A 182 14.68 1.02 -7.42
C TYR A 182 13.99 2.36 -7.65
N ASP A 183 13.75 3.13 -6.59
CA ASP A 183 12.93 4.34 -6.58
C ASP A 183 11.55 4.13 -7.26
N SER A 184 10.90 3.00 -6.97
CA SER A 184 9.69 2.57 -7.67
C SER A 184 8.73 1.78 -6.78
N LEU A 185 7.43 2.02 -6.98
CA LEU A 185 6.32 1.31 -6.34
C LEU A 185 5.87 0.06 -7.12
N GLU A 186 6.43 -0.20 -8.29
CA GLU A 186 6.11 -1.38 -9.13
C GLU A 186 6.43 -2.71 -8.46
N ILE A 187 7.27 -2.70 -7.43
CA ILE A 187 7.54 -3.89 -6.62
C ILE A 187 6.31 -4.37 -5.85
N LEU A 188 5.35 -3.48 -5.56
CA LEU A 188 4.11 -3.81 -4.85
C LEU A 188 3.20 -4.76 -5.66
N PRO A 189 2.78 -4.44 -6.91
CA PRO A 189 2.00 -5.37 -7.71
C PRO A 189 2.78 -6.63 -8.08
N LEU A 190 4.11 -6.56 -8.21
CA LEU A 190 4.93 -7.76 -8.43
C LEU A 190 4.86 -8.72 -7.25
N LEU A 191 5.06 -8.23 -6.02
CA LEU A 191 4.94 -9.06 -4.82
C LEU A 191 3.52 -9.64 -4.67
N ALA A 192 2.50 -8.83 -4.96
CA ALA A 192 1.10 -9.27 -4.91
C ALA A 192 0.85 -10.44 -5.87
N LEU A 193 1.36 -10.34 -7.12
CA LEU A 193 1.33 -11.45 -8.07
C LEU A 193 2.04 -12.67 -7.51
N SER A 194 3.26 -12.52 -6.99
CA SER A 194 4.06 -13.63 -6.48
C SER A 194 3.34 -14.41 -5.37
N ILE A 195 2.67 -13.70 -4.46
CA ILE A 195 1.88 -14.32 -3.38
C ILE A 195 0.67 -15.09 -3.96
N VAL A 196 -0.03 -14.49 -4.92
CA VAL A 196 -1.17 -15.13 -5.60
C VAL A 196 -0.73 -16.38 -6.37
N SER A 197 0.36 -16.29 -7.13
CA SER A 197 0.99 -17.41 -7.85
C SER A 197 1.41 -18.53 -6.90
N MET A 198 2.02 -18.21 -5.76
CA MET A 198 2.43 -19.19 -4.76
C MET A 198 1.24 -19.99 -4.20
N ARG A 199 0.05 -19.37 -4.13
CA ARG A 199 -1.19 -20.01 -3.63
C ARG A 199 -2.12 -20.48 -4.75
N ARG A 200 -1.67 -20.50 -6.01
CA ARG A 200 -2.52 -20.75 -7.18
C ARG A 200 -3.31 -22.05 -7.11
N GLU A 201 -2.71 -23.14 -6.63
CA GLU A 201 -3.36 -24.45 -6.59
C GLU A 201 -4.54 -24.43 -5.63
N SER A 202 -4.36 -23.86 -4.44
CA SER A 202 -5.44 -23.65 -3.47
C SER A 202 -6.51 -22.70 -4.02
N LEU A 203 -6.13 -21.63 -4.71
CA LEU A 203 -7.07 -20.66 -5.29
C LEU A 203 -7.95 -21.28 -6.39
N LEU A 204 -7.41 -22.21 -7.18
CA LEU A 204 -8.18 -22.93 -8.20
C LEU A 204 -9.24 -23.87 -7.62
N THR A 205 -9.13 -24.24 -6.35
CA THR A 205 -10.12 -25.11 -5.68
C THR A 205 -11.31 -24.36 -5.08
N VAL A 206 -11.26 -23.03 -5.02
CA VAL A 206 -12.29 -22.20 -4.37
C VAL A 206 -12.99 -21.30 -5.38
N ASP A 207 -14.28 -21.02 -5.17
CA ASP A 207 -15.17 -20.42 -6.15
C ASP A 207 -15.85 -19.13 -5.67
N THR A 208 -15.52 -18.65 -4.47
CA THR A 208 -16.03 -17.41 -3.91
C THR A 208 -14.89 -16.50 -3.48
N LEU A 209 -15.11 -15.18 -3.57
CA LEU A 209 -14.13 -14.20 -3.11
C LEU A 209 -13.72 -14.41 -1.65
N GLN A 210 -14.68 -14.70 -0.78
CA GLN A 210 -14.40 -14.92 0.64
C GLN A 210 -13.46 -16.10 0.87
N ASN A 211 -13.64 -17.19 0.11
CA ASN A 211 -12.74 -18.34 0.18
C ASN A 211 -11.36 -18.03 -0.39
N CYS A 212 -11.28 -17.23 -1.48
CA CYS A 212 -10.00 -16.74 -1.98
C CYS A 212 -9.28 -15.86 -0.95
N GLU A 213 -10.00 -14.93 -0.29
CA GLU A 213 -9.45 -14.10 0.78
C GLU A 213 -8.98 -14.97 1.95
N ALA A 214 -9.68 -16.05 2.30
CA ALA A 214 -9.27 -16.99 3.34
C ALA A 214 -7.98 -17.74 2.98
N VAL A 215 -7.83 -18.19 1.73
CA VAL A 215 -6.59 -18.81 1.22
C VAL A 215 -5.40 -17.85 1.31
N LEU A 216 -5.65 -16.55 1.15
CA LEU A 216 -4.65 -15.49 1.13
C LEU A 216 -4.50 -14.76 2.47
N ALA A 217 -5.21 -15.18 3.52
CA ALA A 217 -5.28 -14.43 4.78
C ALA A 217 -3.96 -14.47 5.56
N ASP A 218 -3.27 -15.61 5.56
CA ASP A 218 -2.02 -15.79 6.28
C ASP A 218 -0.80 -15.61 5.35
N LEU A 219 -0.11 -14.49 5.57
CA LEU A 219 1.13 -14.12 4.87
C LEU A 219 2.35 -14.17 5.80
N CYS A 220 2.24 -14.70 7.02
CA CYS A 220 3.36 -14.74 7.98
C CYS A 220 4.55 -15.56 7.47
N SER A 221 4.30 -16.52 6.58
CA SER A 221 5.34 -17.37 5.95
C SER A 221 5.97 -16.75 4.70
N VAL A 222 5.49 -15.59 4.24
CA VAL A 222 6.01 -14.95 3.03
C VAL A 222 7.37 -14.33 3.33
N SER A 223 8.39 -14.82 2.62
CA SER A 223 9.72 -14.19 2.57
C SER A 223 9.81 -13.35 1.29
N VAL A 224 9.81 -12.03 1.42
CA VAL A 224 9.68 -11.07 0.32
C VAL A 224 10.80 -11.24 -0.71
N VAL A 225 12.06 -11.22 -0.26
CA VAL A 225 13.21 -11.27 -1.18
C VAL A 225 13.27 -12.59 -1.95
N PRO A 226 13.22 -13.78 -1.30
CA PRO A 226 13.20 -15.05 -2.03
C PRO A 226 12.02 -15.17 -2.99
N LEU A 227 10.83 -14.74 -2.57
CA LEU A 227 9.62 -14.86 -3.38
C LEU A 227 9.70 -14.01 -4.65
N LEU A 228 10.17 -12.76 -4.53
CA LEU A 228 10.38 -11.87 -5.67
C LEU A 228 11.47 -12.40 -6.61
N GLN A 229 12.57 -12.92 -6.07
CA GLN A 229 13.64 -13.52 -6.87
C GLN A 229 13.12 -14.70 -7.69
N MET A 230 12.36 -15.60 -7.08
CA MET A 230 11.76 -16.75 -7.77
C MET A 230 10.83 -16.30 -8.90
N THR A 231 9.98 -15.30 -8.68
CA THR A 231 9.09 -14.77 -9.72
C THR A 231 9.88 -14.12 -10.87
N LEU A 232 10.90 -13.32 -10.57
CA LEU A 232 11.71 -12.67 -11.60
C LEU A 232 12.52 -13.65 -12.44
N ILE A 233 13.00 -14.76 -11.84
CA ILE A 233 13.67 -15.84 -12.57
C ILE A 233 12.66 -16.54 -13.48
N ASN A 234 11.53 -17.00 -12.94
CA ASN A 234 10.52 -17.73 -13.70
C ASN A 234 9.89 -16.88 -14.83
N CYS A 235 9.80 -15.56 -14.67
CA CYS A 235 9.32 -14.66 -15.72
C CYS A 235 10.28 -14.59 -16.92
N LYS A 236 11.60 -14.74 -16.72
CA LYS A 236 12.59 -14.70 -17.81
C LYS A 236 12.48 -15.92 -18.73
N ASP A 237 12.07 -17.06 -18.20
CA ASP A 237 11.92 -18.31 -18.96
C ASP A 237 10.67 -18.35 -19.86
N THR A 238 9.78 -17.36 -19.73
CA THR A 238 8.52 -17.27 -20.51
C THR A 238 8.59 -16.33 -21.72
N VAL A 239 9.76 -15.75 -22.03
CA VAL A 239 9.94 -15.00 -23.28
C VAL A 239 10.01 -16.02 -24.43
N PRO A 240 9.06 -16.03 -25.39
CA PRO A 240 9.18 -16.91 -26.54
C PRO A 240 10.47 -16.55 -27.27
N GLN A 241 11.36 -17.54 -27.45
CA GLN A 241 12.50 -17.41 -28.34
C GLN A 241 11.96 -16.97 -29.70
N SER A 242 12.38 -15.79 -30.16
CA SER A 242 12.10 -15.33 -31.52
C SER A 242 12.46 -16.45 -32.49
N PRO A 243 11.59 -16.78 -33.47
CA PRO A 243 11.95 -17.78 -34.47
C PRO A 243 13.25 -17.35 -35.16
N PRO A 244 14.15 -18.29 -35.49
CA PRO A 244 15.41 -17.96 -36.12
C PRO A 244 15.14 -17.23 -37.44
N GLU A 245 15.69 -16.03 -37.58
CA GLU A 245 15.77 -15.36 -38.87
C GLU A 245 16.67 -16.19 -39.78
N GLY A 246 16.07 -16.77 -40.83
CA GLY A 246 16.79 -17.32 -41.99
C GLY A 246 16.37 -18.74 -42.37
N CYS A 247 15.57 -18.88 -43.44
CA CYS A 247 16.09 -18.97 -44.81
C CYS A 247 14.96 -18.78 -45.84
#